data_AF-A0A374UNC1-F1
#
_entry.id   AF-A0A374UNC1-F1
#
_cell.length_a   1.000
_cell.length_b   1.000
_cell.length_c   1.000
_cell.angle_alpha   90.00
_cell.angle_beta   90.00
_cell.angle_gamma   90.00
#
_symmetry.space_group_name_H-M   'P 1'
#
loop_
_entity.id
_entity.type
_entity.pdbx_description
1 polymer ?
#
loop_
_entity_poly.entity_id
_entity_poly.type
_entity_poly.pdbx_seq_one_letter_code
_entity_poly.pdbx_strand_id
1 'polypeptide(L)'
;MIFSIGGVAYALLEILWRRKTHWTMAVTGGSCFLAIFRVYKKFPKLCLRSKCLIGGAIITFMEGICGFIVNVKCKLNVWDYSNCTLNFKGQICPFYSMLWILLCIPISGICKLLCKNKKIV
;
A
#
# COMPACT_ATOMS: atom_id res chain seq x y z
N MET A 1 -3.55 15.43 -5.06
CA MET A 1 -2.64 14.84 -6.06
C MET A 1 -1.96 13.56 -5.58
N ILE A 2 -1.09 13.57 -4.56
CA ILE A 2 -0.37 12.37 -4.07
C ILE A 2 -1.33 11.21 -3.71
N PHE A 3 -2.39 11.51 -2.97
CA PHE A 3 -3.43 10.53 -2.61
C PHE A 3 -4.10 9.90 -3.84
N SER A 4 -4.52 10.72 -4.80
CA SER A 4 -5.19 10.27 -6.02
C SER A 4 -4.27 9.39 -6.88
N ILE A 5 -2.98 9.73 -6.99
CA ILE A 5 -1.99 8.89 -7.69
C ILE A 5 -1.89 7.52 -7.02
N GLY A 6 -1.76 7.49 -5.69
CA GLY A 6 -1.70 6.23 -4.93
C GLY A 6 -2.96 5.38 -5.07
N GLY A 7 -4.14 6.01 -4.98
CA GLY A 7 -5.42 5.30 -5.11
C GLY A 7 -5.65 4.74 -6.50
N VAL A 8 -5.36 5.50 -7.55
CA VAL A 8 -5.45 5.03 -8.94
C VAL A 8 -4.43 3.93 -9.20
N ALA A 9 -3.17 4.09 -8.77
CA ALA A 9 -2.14 3.08 -8.95
C ALA A 9 -2.49 1.76 -8.27
N TYR A 10 -3.01 1.82 -7.04
CA TYR A 10 -3.44 0.63 -6.32
C TYR A 10 -4.67 -0.03 -6.98
N ALA A 11 -5.68 0.76 -7.36
CA ALA A 11 -6.86 0.25 -8.06
C ALA A 11 -6.50 -0.42 -9.39
N LEU A 12 -5.57 0.17 -10.17
CA LEU A 12 -5.06 -0.44 -11.40
C LEU A 12 -4.33 -1.76 -11.12
N LEU A 13 -3.49 -1.80 -10.08
CA LEU A 13 -2.78 -3.02 -9.67
C LEU A 13 -3.78 -4.13 -9.29
N GLU A 14 -4.84 -3.81 -8.54
CA GLU A 14 -5.91 -4.75 -8.24
C GLU A 14 -6.69 -5.20 -9.47
N ILE A 15 -7.01 -4.30 -10.39
CA ILE A 15 -7.68 -4.67 -11.65
C ILE A 15 -6.80 -5.61 -12.47
N LEU A 16 -5.49 -5.36 -12.53
CA LEU A 16 -4.55 -6.24 -13.24
C LEU A 16 -4.43 -7.62 -12.55
N TRP A 17 -4.43 -7.67 -11.22
CA TRP A 17 -4.25 -8.91 -10.46
C TRP A 17 -5.53 -9.74 -10.30
N ARG A 18 -6.66 -9.11 -9.96
CA ARG A 18 -7.94 -9.76 -9.58
C ARG A 18 -9.10 -9.44 -10.52
N ARG A 19 -8.90 -8.56 -11.52
CA ARG A 19 -9.95 -8.05 -12.44
C ARG A 19 -11.13 -7.33 -11.78
N LYS A 20 -11.05 -7.07 -10.47
CA LYS A 20 -12.05 -6.37 -9.67
C LYS A 20 -11.33 -5.50 -8.66
N THR A 21 -11.86 -4.30 -8.43
CA THR A 21 -11.42 -3.39 -7.36
C THR A 21 -12.65 -2.89 -6.62
N HIS A 22 -12.49 -2.55 -5.35
CA HIS A 22 -13.55 -1.96 -4.54
C HIS A 22 -13.13 -0.55 -4.14
N TRP A 23 -14.09 0.39 -4.06
CA TRP A 23 -13.82 1.79 -3.77
C TRP A 23 -13.01 1.99 -2.46
N THR A 24 -13.24 1.12 -1.48
CA THR A 24 -12.49 1.09 -0.21
C THR A 24 -10.99 0.83 -0.42
N MET A 25 -10.64 0.04 -1.43
CA MET A 25 -9.26 -0.31 -1.75
C MET A 25 -8.53 0.85 -2.43
N ALA A 26 -9.21 1.60 -3.30
CA ALA A 26 -8.66 2.84 -3.84
C ALA A 26 -8.37 3.86 -2.73
N VAL A 27 -9.26 3.98 -1.73
CA VAL A 27 -9.04 4.85 -0.56
C VAL A 27 -7.88 4.36 0.30
N THR A 28 -7.78 3.05 0.54
CA THR A 28 -6.65 2.45 1.28
C THR A 28 -5.34 2.67 0.55
N GLY A 29 -5.26 2.41 -0.76
CA GLY A 29 -4.07 2.63 -1.58
C GLY A 29 -3.61 4.09 -1.59
N GLY A 30 -4.55 5.03 -1.71
CA GLY A 30 -4.24 6.46 -1.59
C GLY A 30 -3.71 6.85 -0.21
N SER A 31 -4.28 6.30 0.85
CA SER A 31 -3.85 6.52 2.24
C SER A 31 -2.46 5.96 2.51
N CYS A 32 -2.19 4.73 2.07
CA CYS A 32 -0.89 4.07 2.15
C CYS A 32 0.19 4.89 1.43
N PHE A 33 -0.06 5.26 0.17
CA PHE A 33 0.91 6.02 -0.61
C PHE A 33 1.21 7.38 0.01
N LEU A 34 0.19 8.07 0.53
CA LEU A 34 0.37 9.35 1.23
C LEU A 34 1.20 9.20 2.51
N ALA A 35 0.94 8.15 3.30
CA ALA A 35 1.71 7.86 4.52
C ALA A 35 3.18 7.56 4.20
N ILE A 36 3.44 6.68 3.22
CA ILE A 36 4.79 6.35 2.75
C ILE A 36 5.51 7.61 2.25
N PHE A 37 4.86 8.43 1.42
CA PHE A 37 5.43 9.65 0.88
C PHE A 37 5.85 10.62 2.00
N ARG A 38 5.01 10.80 3.03
CA ARG A 38 5.34 11.64 4.20
C ARG A 38 6.55 11.12 4.96
N VAL A 39 6.62 9.81 5.20
CA VAL A 39 7.76 9.18 5.89
C VAL A 39 9.03 9.36 5.07
N TYR A 40 8.99 9.09 3.77
CA TYR A 40 10.17 9.22 2.91
C TYR A 40 10.64 10.67 2.77
N LYS A 41 9.70 11.63 2.77
CA LYS A 41 10.02 13.07 2.78
C LYS A 41 10.66 13.50 4.10
N LYS A 42 10.14 13.02 5.24
CA LYS A 42 10.66 13.35 6.57
C LYS A 42 12.06 12.75 6.80
N PHE A 43 12.31 11.57 6.24
CA PHE A 43 13.57 10.84 6.41
C PHE A 43 14.25 10.53 5.06
N PRO A 44 14.77 11.56 4.36
CA PRO A 44 15.33 11.38 3.02
C PRO A 44 16.59 10.52 3.00
N LYS A 45 17.37 10.57 4.10
CA LYS A 45 18.64 9.85 4.28
C LYS A 45 18.50 8.34 4.55
N LEU A 46 17.28 7.82 4.74
CA LEU A 46 17.08 6.39 4.93
C LEU A 46 17.56 5.61 3.71
N CYS A 47 18.28 4.51 3.98
CA CYS A 47 18.69 3.57 2.94
C CYS A 47 17.47 2.92 2.27
N LEU A 48 17.63 2.46 1.03
CA LEU A 48 16.52 1.89 0.26
C LEU A 48 15.86 0.70 0.98
N ARG A 49 16.67 -0.16 1.62
CA ARG A 49 16.17 -1.31 2.40
C ARG A 49 15.24 -0.87 3.53
N SER A 50 15.65 0.13 4.32
CA SER A 50 14.82 0.66 5.41
C SER A 50 13.54 1.29 4.89
N LYS A 51 13.61 2.02 3.77
CA LYS A 51 12.43 2.57 3.11
C LYS A 51 11.46 1.46 2.72
N CYS A 52 11.93 0.40 2.05
CA CYS A 52 11.09 -0.71 1.66
C CYS A 52 10.46 -1.46 2.83
N LEU A 53 11.23 -1.70 3.90
CA LEU A 53 10.71 -2.35 5.11
C LEU A 53 9.63 -1.50 5.79
N ILE A 54 9.88 -0.20 5.96
CA ILE A 54 8.91 0.72 6.58
C ILE A 54 7.67 0.85 5.69
N GLY A 55 7.85 1.00 4.38
CA GLY A 55 6.75 1.14 3.43
C GLY A 55 5.89 -0.12 3.36
N GLY A 56 6.51 -1.30 3.29
CA GLY A 56 5.81 -2.58 3.34
C GLY A 56 5.04 -2.76 4.65
N ALA A 57 5.66 -2.43 5.79
CA ALA A 57 4.99 -2.48 7.08
C ALA A 57 3.77 -1.55 7.16
N ILE A 58 3.86 -0.33 6.61
CA ILE A 58 2.73 0.61 6.53
C ILE A 58 1.59 0.00 5.70
N ILE A 59 1.89 -0.57 4.52
CA ILE A 59 0.87 -1.17 3.65
C ILE A 59 0.21 -2.35 4.36
N THR A 60 0.99 -3.30 4.88
CA THR A 60 0.46 -4.47 5.59
C THR A 60 -0.40 -4.08 6.79
N PHE A 61 0.01 -3.07 7.56
CA PHE A 61 -0.76 -2.59 8.71
C PHE A 61 -2.09 -1.95 8.29
N MET A 62 -2.07 -1.10 7.26
CA MET A 62 -3.27 -0.46 6.73
C MET A 62 -4.22 -1.47 6.08
N GLU A 63 -3.70 -2.47 5.36
CA GLU A 63 -4.50 -3.59 4.84
C GLU A 63 -5.12 -4.40 5.96
N GLY A 64 -4.39 -4.66 7.04
CA GLY A 64 -4.93 -5.36 8.22
C GLY A 64 -6.11 -4.62 8.85
N ILE A 65 -5.97 -3.30 9.05
CA ILE A 65 -7.06 -2.45 9.58
C ILE A 65 -8.23 -2.42 8.59
N CYS A 66 -7.96 -2.15 7.32
CA CYS A 66 -8.99 -2.07 6.29
C CYS A 66 -9.75 -3.40 6.19
N GLY A 67 -9.04 -4.52 6.12
CA GLY A 67 -9.60 -5.86 6.05
C GLY A 67 -10.45 -6.20 7.25
N PHE A 68 -10.00 -5.82 8.45
CA PHE A 68 -10.82 -5.98 9.65
C PHE A 68 -12.12 -5.17 9.57
N ILE A 69 -12.08 -3.94 9.09
CA ILE A 69 -13.28 -3.11 8.97
C ILE A 69 -14.20 -3.64 7.86
N VAL A 70 -13.69 -3.85 6.66
CA VAL A 70 -14.52 -4.15 5.48
C VAL A 70 -14.94 -5.61 5.42
N ASN A 71 -14.05 -6.55 5.74
CA ASN A 71 -14.33 -7.98 5.63
C ASN A 71 -14.85 -8.57 6.95
N VAL A 72 -14.26 -8.21 8.10
CA VAL A 72 -14.71 -8.78 9.39
C VAL A 72 -15.95 -8.06 9.92
N LYS A 73 -15.92 -6.72 10.01
CA LYS A 73 -17.04 -5.95 10.58
C LYS A 73 -18.19 -5.76 9.58
N CYS A 74 -17.90 -5.37 8.34
CA CYS A 74 -18.93 -5.10 7.34
C CYS A 74 -19.29 -6.31 6.47
N LYS A 75 -18.60 -7.45 6.60
CA LYS A 75 -18.84 -8.69 5.83
C LYS A 75 -18.88 -8.50 4.31
N LEU A 76 -18.13 -7.53 3.79
CA LEU A 76 -18.13 -7.17 2.37
C LEU A 76 -17.31 -8.15 1.50
N ASN A 77 -16.50 -9.01 2.13
CA ASN A 77 -15.68 -10.03 1.44
C ASN A 77 -14.91 -9.47 0.23
N VAL A 78 -14.34 -8.28 0.39
CA VAL A 78 -13.60 -7.53 -0.64
C VAL A 78 -12.37 -8.32 -1.11
N TRP A 79 -11.70 -9.01 -0.19
CA TRP A 79 -10.64 -9.98 -0.50
C TRP A 79 -10.60 -11.10 0.53
N ASP A 80 -9.95 -12.19 0.14
CA ASP A 80 -9.77 -13.36 0.99
C ASP A 80 -8.39 -13.99 0.75
N TYR A 81 -7.55 -13.95 1.78
CA TYR A 81 -6.24 -14.59 1.83
C TYR A 81 -6.23 -15.83 2.73
N SER A 82 -7.38 -16.39 3.07
CA SER A 82 -7.48 -17.57 3.95
C SER A 82 -6.76 -18.80 3.40
N ASN A 83 -6.63 -18.89 2.07
CA ASN A 83 -5.90 -19.95 1.38
C ASN A 83 -4.37 -19.73 1.36
N CYS A 84 -3.87 -18.58 1.82
CA CYS A 84 -2.44 -18.32 1.88
C CYS A 84 -1.83 -18.88 3.19
N THR A 85 -0.63 -19.44 3.11
CA THR A 85 0.10 -19.91 4.29
C THR A 85 0.44 -18.76 5.22
N LEU A 86 0.32 -19.00 6.54
CA LEU A 86 0.58 -18.01 7.60
C LEU A 86 -0.26 -16.71 7.48
N ASN A 87 -1.45 -16.80 6.88
CA ASN A 87 -2.36 -15.65 6.84
C ASN A 87 -2.88 -15.31 8.25
N PHE A 88 -3.20 -14.04 8.46
CA PHE A 88 -3.88 -13.57 9.66
C PHE A 88 -5.34 -13.23 9.32
N LYS A 89 -6.26 -14.10 9.76
CA LYS A 89 -7.73 -13.98 9.55
C LYS A 89 -8.14 -13.77 8.09
N GLY A 90 -7.36 -14.29 7.15
CA GLY A 90 -7.56 -14.08 5.71
C GLY A 90 -7.40 -12.63 5.24
N GLN A 91 -6.89 -11.72 6.09
CA GLN A 91 -6.80 -10.28 5.77
C GLN A 91 -5.41 -9.86 5.30
N ILE A 92 -4.37 -10.39 5.92
CA ILE A 92 -2.97 -10.15 5.55
C ILE A 92 -2.24 -11.48 5.52
N CYS A 93 -1.19 -11.59 4.69
CA CYS A 93 -0.28 -12.72 4.76
C CYS A 93 1.18 -12.27 4.48
N PRO A 94 2.17 -13.06 4.94
CA PRO A 94 3.58 -12.75 4.71
C PRO A 94 3.94 -12.67 3.22
N PHE A 95 3.31 -13.49 2.39
CA PHE A 95 3.56 -13.51 0.94
C PHE A 95 3.23 -12.15 0.29
N TYR A 96 2.02 -11.62 0.51
CA TYR A 96 1.65 -10.29 0.00
C TYR A 96 2.46 -9.17 0.69
N SER A 97 2.78 -9.33 1.97
CA SER A 97 3.65 -8.38 2.68
C SER A 97 5.04 -8.26 2.03
N MET A 98 5.63 -9.37 1.57
CA MET A 98 6.88 -9.34 0.79
C MET A 98 6.69 -8.63 -0.55
N LEU A 99 5.58 -8.87 -1.25
CA LEU A 99 5.28 -8.16 -2.50
C LEU A 99 5.16 -6.64 -2.26
N TRP A 100 4.58 -6.21 -1.15
CA TRP A 100 4.50 -4.78 -0.79
C TRP A 100 5.87 -4.17 -0.49
N ILE A 101 6.76 -4.91 0.18
CA ILE A 101 8.16 -4.49 0.38
C ILE A 101 8.87 -4.30 -0.97
N LEU A 102 8.66 -5.21 -1.93
CA LEU A 102 9.24 -5.09 -3.27
C LEU A 102 8.63 -3.92 -4.05
N LEU A 103 7.31 -3.71 -3.94
CA LEU A 103 6.61 -2.59 -4.55
C LEU A 103 7.10 -1.24 -4.00
N CYS A 104 7.64 -1.20 -2.79
CA CYS A 104 8.23 0.01 -2.23
C CYS A 104 9.50 0.48 -2.95
N ILE A 105 10.15 -0.37 -3.77
CA ILE A 105 11.32 0.00 -4.59
C ILE A 105 10.93 1.05 -5.65
N PRO A 106 9.99 0.77 -6.59
CA PRO A 106 9.55 1.78 -7.55
C PRO A 106 8.86 2.97 -6.87
N ILE A 107 8.10 2.75 -5.79
CA ILE A 107 7.50 3.84 -5.01
C ILE A 107 8.56 4.82 -4.48
N SER A 108 9.69 4.30 -3.99
CA SER A 108 10.81 5.14 -3.52
C SER A 108 11.38 6.00 -4.65
N GLY A 109 11.50 5.45 -5.86
CA GLY A 109 11.90 6.20 -7.07
C GLY A 109 10.90 7.31 -7.39
N ILE A 110 9.61 7.00 -7.45
CA ILE A 110 8.54 7.97 -7.70
C ILE A 110 8.52 9.07 -6.63
N CYS A 111 8.65 8.71 -5.36
CA CYS A 111 8.70 9.68 -4.26
C CYS A 111 9.88 10.66 -4.40
N LYS A 112 11.06 10.16 -4.81
CA LYS A 112 12.22 11.03 -5.08
C LYS A 112 11.95 12.00 -6.23
N LEU A 113 11.35 11.52 -7.32
CA LEU A 113 11.00 12.36 -8.47
C LEU A 113 9.98 13.45 -8.08
N LEU A 114 8.95 13.07 -7.34
CA LEU A 114 7.93 14.00 -6.83
C LEU A 114 8.52 15.04 -5.86
N CYS A 115 9.46 14.64 -5.00
CA CYS A 115 10.17 15.57 -4.12
C CYS A 115 11.10 16.51 -4.89
N LYS A 116 11.73 16.04 -5.98
CA LYS A 116 12.58 16.88 -6.85
C LYS A 116 11.77 17.95 -7.57
N ASN A 117 10.57 17.60 -8.06
CA ASN A 117 9.66 18.55 -8.72
C ASN A 117 8.99 19.54 -7.76
N LYS A 118 8.95 19.24 -6.45
CA LYS A 118 8.41 20.16 -5.43
C LYS A 118 9.33 21.31 -5.01
N LYS A 119 10.43 21.56 -5.72
CA LYS A 119 11.08 22.90 -5.73
C LYS A 119 10.26 23.96 -6.49
N ILE A 120 9.15 23.57 -7.10
CA ILE A 120 8.22 24.45 -7.81
C ILE A 120 6.82 24.31 -7.17
N VAL A 121 6.68 24.72 -5.91
CA VAL A 121 5.45 25.30 -5.31
C VAL A 121 5.89 26.19 -4.16
#